data_AF-A0A7Y9GEG9-F1
#
_entry.id   AF-A0A7Y9GEG9-F1
#
_cell.length_a   1.000
_cell.length_b   1.000
_cell.length_c   1.000
_cell.angle_alpha   90.00
_cell.angle_beta   90.00
_cell.angle_gamma   90.00
#
_symmetry.space_group_name_H-M   'P 1'
#
loop_
_entity.id
_entity.type
_entity.pdbx_description
1 polymer ?
#
loop_
_entity_poly.entity_id
_entity_poly.type
_entity_poly.pdbx_seq_one_letter_code
_entity_poly.pdbx_strand_id
1 'polypeptide(L)' 'MGPEEAGAKVKLATTRYEDLAEQLEAAKEHLFDAYADAARKGLGPEELADGSPFTTDYIARRLRERGVGSG' A
#
# COMPACT_ATOMS: atom_id res chain seq x y z
N MET A 1 15.10 -6.69 34.08
CA MET A 1 14.13 -7.29 33.15
C MET A 1 14.46 -8.77 33.05
N GLY A 2 13.56 -9.65 33.50
CA GLY A 2 13.76 -11.10 33.41
C GLY A 2 13.47 -11.63 32.00
N PRO A 3 13.89 -12.85 31.66
CA PRO A 3 13.64 -13.46 30.35
C PRO A 3 12.15 -13.51 29.96
N GLU A 4 11.27 -13.74 30.94
CA GLU A 4 9.81 -13.75 30.72
C GLU A 4 9.27 -12.36 30.36
N GLU A 5 9.74 -11.31 31.03
CA GLU A 5 9.35 -9.92 30.76
C GLU A 5 9.83 -9.47 29.38
N ALA A 6 11.04 -9.88 28.97
CA ALA A 6 11.56 -9.64 27.63
C ALA A 6 10.73 -10.38 26.56
N GLY A 7 10.38 -11.65 26.79
CA GLY A 7 9.54 -12.43 25.89
C GLY A 7 8.13 -11.84 25.72
N ALA A 8 7.52 -11.33 26.80
CA ALA A 8 6.23 -10.65 26.73
C ALA A 8 6.29 -9.37 25.88
N LYS A 9 7.37 -8.58 26.00
CA LYS A 9 7.56 -7.36 25.19
C LYS A 9 7.75 -7.68 23.71
N VAL A 10 8.50 -8.72 23.39
CA VAL A 10 8.66 -9.18 22.00
C VAL A 10 7.31 -9.58 21.42
N LYS A 11 6.54 -10.44 22.11
CA LYS A 11 5.21 -10.85 21.64
C LYS A 11 4.29 -9.67 21.38
N LEU A 12 4.24 -8.71 22.32
CA LEU A 12 3.42 -7.51 22.15
C LEU A 12 3.87 -6.66 20.95
N ALA A 13 5.18 -6.49 20.76
CA ALA A 13 5.72 -5.75 19.63
C ALA A 13 5.43 -6.47 18.29
N THR A 14 5.55 -7.80 18.25
CA THR A 14 5.21 -8.62 17.08
C THR A 14 3.74 -8.46 16.71
N THR A 15 2.82 -8.62 17.66
CA THR A 15 1.38 -8.46 17.39
C THR A 15 1.05 -7.07 16.86
N ARG A 16 1.67 -6.01 17.41
CA ARG A 16 1.48 -4.64 16.90
C ARG A 16 2.01 -4.46 15.49
N TYR A 17 3.15 -5.07 15.17
CA TYR A 17 3.70 -5.04 13.83
C TYR A 17 2.78 -5.74 12.82
N GLU A 18 2.29 -6.93 13.17
CA GLU A 18 1.38 -7.71 12.32
C GLU A 18 0.10 -6.92 12.02
N ASP A 19 -0.53 -6.34 13.04
CA ASP A 19 -1.72 -5.49 12.91
C ASP A 19 -1.47 -4.27 12.00
N LEU A 20 -0.35 -3.56 12.21
CA LEU A 20 0.00 -2.41 11.36
C LEU A 20 0.33 -2.83 9.92
N ALA A 21 0.95 -3.99 9.72
CA ALA A 21 1.23 -4.51 8.38
C ALA A 21 -0.07 -4.85 7.63
N GLU A 22 -1.04 -5.45 8.32
CA GLU A 22 -2.37 -5.72 7.74
C GLU A 22 -3.08 -4.41 7.35
N GLN A 23 -3.06 -3.41 8.24
CA GLN A 23 -3.64 -2.09 7.96
C GLN A 23 -2.93 -1.38 6.80
N LEU A 24 -1.60 -1.48 6.71
CA LEU A 24 -0.81 -0.91 5.63
C LEU A 24 -1.17 -1.53 4.28
N GLU A 25 -1.26 -2.86 4.19
CA GLU A 25 -1.63 -3.54 2.95
C GLU A 25 -3.06 -3.21 2.54
N ALA A 26 -4.00 -3.12 3.49
CA ALA A 26 -5.37 -2.66 3.20
C ALA A 26 -5.39 -1.22 2.66
N ALA A 27 -4.67 -0.29 3.31
CA ALA A 27 -4.58 1.11 2.89
C ALA A 27 -3.95 1.23 1.49
N LYS A 28 -2.96 0.39 1.19
CA LYS A 28 -2.31 0.33 -0.13
C LYS A 28 -3.28 -0.15 -1.21
N GLU A 29 -4.11 -1.17 -0.96
CA GLU A 29 -5.14 -1.58 -1.92
C GLU A 29 -6.17 -0.47 -2.16
N HIS A 30 -6.65 0.19 -1.10
CA HIS A 30 -7.55 1.34 -1.24
C HIS A 30 -6.96 2.48 -2.05
N LEU A 31 -5.67 2.77 -1.87
CA LEU A 31 -4.96 3.78 -2.67
C LEU A 31 -4.91 3.39 -4.14
N PHE A 32 -4.61 2.13 -4.47
CA PHE A 32 -4.58 1.68 -5.86
C PHE A 32 -5.97 1.64 -6.51
N ASP A 33 -7.02 1.40 -5.74
CA ASP A 33 -8.39 1.49 -6.23
C ASP A 33 -8.76 2.95 -6.53
N ALA A 34 -8.36 3.90 -5.69
CA ALA A 34 -8.50 5.33 -5.96
C ALA A 34 -7.69 5.77 -7.21
N TYR A 35 -6.46 5.27 -7.38
CA TYR A 35 -5.67 5.50 -8.59
C TYR A 35 -6.37 4.93 -9.84
N ALA A 36 -6.97 3.74 -9.75
CA ALA A 36 -7.71 3.15 -10.86
C ALA A 36 -8.93 4.00 -11.24
N ASP A 37 -9.68 4.51 -10.26
CA ASP A 37 -10.82 5.40 -10.51
C ASP A 37 -10.40 6.75 -11.10
N ALA A 38 -9.28 7.29 -10.65
CA ALA A 38 -8.68 8.50 -11.21
C ALA A 38 -8.22 8.29 -12.65
N ALA A 39 -7.53 7.18 -12.93
CA ALA A 39 -7.07 6.83 -14.26
C ALA A 39 -8.23 6.58 -15.25
N ARG A 40 -9.34 5.97 -14.80
CA ARG A 40 -10.58 5.88 -15.60
C ARG A 40 -11.17 7.24 -15.98
N LYS A 41 -10.85 8.29 -15.22
CA LYS A 41 -11.27 9.67 -15.47
C LYS A 41 -10.23 10.49 -16.27
N GLY A 42 -9.13 9.86 -16.69
CA GLY A 42 -8.15 10.46 -17.59
C GLY A 42 -6.84 10.91 -16.94
N LEU A 43 -6.62 10.66 -15.64
CA LEU A 43 -5.33 10.93 -14.99
C LEU A 43 -4.28 9.89 -15.41
N GLY A 44 -3.11 10.36 -15.84
CA GLY A 44 -1.98 9.53 -16.22
C GLY A 44 -1.21 8.96 -15.03
N PRO A 45 -0.44 7.86 -15.20
CA PRO A 45 0.44 7.34 -14.16
C PRO A 45 1.44 8.35 -13.61
N GLU A 46 1.92 9.29 -14.43
CA GLU A 46 2.86 10.35 -14.04
C GLU A 46 2.22 11.33 -13.05
N GLU A 47 0.96 11.72 -13.30
CA GLU A 47 0.21 12.61 -12.41
C GLU A 47 -0.14 11.92 -11.10
N LEU A 48 -0.46 10.62 -11.14
CA LEU A 48 -0.73 9.83 -9.95
C LEU A 48 0.54 9.54 -9.13
N ALA A 49 1.72 9.58 -9.75
CA ALA A 49 2.99 9.44 -9.05
C ALA A 49 3.38 10.72 -8.28
N ASP A 50 2.82 11.88 -8.65
CA ASP A 50 3.09 13.13 -7.96
C ASP A 50 2.52 13.09 -6.52
N GLY A 51 3.40 13.25 -5.52
CA GLY A 51 3.05 13.10 -4.11
C GLY A 51 2.77 11.66 -3.64
N SER A 52 2.95 10.65 -4.51
CA SER A 52 2.79 9.24 -4.19
C SER A 52 4.05 8.65 -3.57
N PRO A 53 3.94 7.67 -2.65
CA PRO A 53 5.09 6.89 -2.20
C PRO A 53 5.62 5.90 -3.26
N PHE A 54 4.98 5.81 -4.42
CA PHE A 54 5.30 4.85 -5.48
C PHE A 54 5.76 5.51 -6.76
N THR A 55 6.62 4.81 -7.51
CA THR A 55 7.08 5.26 -8.82
C THR A 55 5.97 5.13 -9.87
N THR A 56 6.07 5.95 -10.93
CA THR A 56 5.19 5.90 -12.11
C THR A 56 5.06 4.48 -12.67
N ASP A 57 6.18 3.77 -12.86
CA ASP A 57 6.19 2.41 -13.41
C ASP A 57 5.43 1.41 -12.53
N TYR A 58 5.56 1.56 -11.21
CA TYR A 58 4.87 0.70 -10.26
C TYR A 58 3.36 0.95 -10.31
N ILE A 59 2.94 2.21 -10.35
CA ILE A 59 1.53 2.59 -10.48
C ILE A 59 0.97 2.08 -11.81
N ALA A 60 1.67 2.31 -12.93
CA ALA A 60 1.24 1.83 -14.25
C ALA A 60 1.06 0.31 -14.29
N ARG A 61 1.97 -0.45 -13.66
CA ARG A 61 1.81 -1.91 -13.53
C ARG A 61 0.56 -2.28 -12.73
N ARG A 62 0.31 -1.63 -11.58
CA ARG A 62 -0.86 -1.90 -10.72
C ARG A 62 -2.18 -1.52 -11.38
N LEU A 63 -2.20 -0.46 -12.19
CA LEU A 63 -3.37 -0.08 -13.00
C LEU A 63 -3.69 -1.14 -14.05
N ARG A 64 -2.67 -1.64 -14.77
CA ARG A 64 -2.86 -2.73 -15.75
C ARG A 64 -3.41 -4.00 -15.11
N GLU A 65 -2.90 -4.38 -13.95
CA GLU A 65 -3.42 -5.52 -13.17
C GLU A 65 -4.90 -5.34 -12.79
N ARG A 66 -5.37 -4.09 -12.68
CA ARG A 66 -6.77 -3.70 -12.40
C ARG A 66 -7.61 -3.48 -13.66
N GLY A 67 -7.06 -3.79 -14.84
CA GLY A 67 -7.73 -3.58 -16.12
C GLY A 67 -7.92 -2.11 -16.49
N VAL A 68 -7.11 -1.20 -15.92
CA VAL A 68 -7.11 0.22 -16.24
C VAL A 68 -5.82 0.56 -16.99
N GLY A 69 -5.94 1.13 -18.19
CA GLY A 69 -4.81 1.42 -19.07
C GLY A 69 -4.73 0.47 -20.27
N SER A 70 -5.50 0.81 -21.29
CA SER A 70 -5.37 0.33 -22.67
C SER A 70 -5.75 1.49 -23.59
N GLY A 71 -4.75 2.22 -24.07
CA GLY A 71 -4.86 3.36 -24.97
C GLY A 71 -3.49 3.97 -25.20
#